data_AF-A0A2H9TB13-F1
#
_entry.id   AF-A0A2H9TB13-F1
#
_cell.length_a   1.000
_cell.length_b   1.000
_cell.length_c   1.000
_cell.angle_alpha   90.00
_cell.angle_beta   90.00
_cell.angle_gamma   90.00
#
_symmetry.space_group_name_H-M   'P 1'
#
loop_
_entity.id
_entity.type
_entity.pdbx_description
1 polymer ?
#
loop_
_entity_poly.entity_id
_entity_poly.type
_entity_poly.pdbx_seq_one_letter_code
_entity_poly.pdbx_strand_id
1 'polypeptide(L)'
;MGITQVGKKNRIYNQKFVFIPHSKLIEKIEYKAKEYGIKIVVREESYTSKASAIDLDLIPNFGDKTEKKFSGRRIKRGLYKSKSGQLINSDVNGGLNILRKEIGDDFIPNVIADKGCVNHPMTINPLSLEYGLRTVEAPAVAA
;
A
#
# COMPACT_ATOMS: atom_id res chain seq x y z
N MET A 1 -28.78 31.71 -7.69
CA MET A 1 -28.11 30.52 -8.26
C MET A 1 -27.15 29.96 -7.21
N GLY A 2 -27.07 28.63 -7.11
CA GLY A 2 -26.77 27.86 -5.90
C GLY A 2 -25.42 28.11 -5.20
N ILE A 3 -25.49 28.23 -3.87
CA ILE A 3 -24.36 28.02 -2.96
C ILE A 3 -23.93 26.54 -3.04
N THR A 4 -22.71 26.31 -3.50
CA THR A 4 -22.12 24.99 -3.68
C THR A 4 -21.97 24.29 -2.32
N GLN A 5 -22.56 23.11 -2.16
CA GLN A 5 -22.38 22.25 -0.98
C GLN A 5 -20.91 21.79 -0.89
N VAL A 6 -20.03 22.57 -0.28
CA VAL A 6 -18.73 22.10 0.18
C VAL A 6 -18.83 21.82 1.68
N GLY A 7 -18.58 20.57 2.08
CA GLY A 7 -17.87 20.38 3.35
C GLY A 7 -18.48 19.53 4.47
N LYS A 8 -19.67 18.93 4.35
CA LYS A 8 -20.15 18.03 5.43
C LYS A 8 -19.36 16.72 5.53
N LYS A 9 -18.95 16.12 4.41
CA LYS A 9 -18.16 14.86 4.39
C LYS A 9 -16.69 15.06 4.80
N ASN A 10 -16.05 16.18 4.42
CA ASN A 10 -14.63 16.43 4.74
C ASN A 10 -14.36 16.68 6.23
N ARG A 11 -15.34 17.20 6.98
CA ARG A 11 -15.15 17.55 8.40
C ARG A 11 -14.91 16.31 9.27
N ILE A 12 -15.65 15.22 9.03
CA ILE A 12 -15.56 13.96 9.79
C ILE A 12 -14.23 13.23 9.48
N TYR A 13 -13.78 13.25 8.23
CA TYR A 13 -12.49 12.67 7.84
C TYR A 13 -11.34 13.46 8.46
N ASN A 14 -11.34 14.79 8.33
CA ASN A 14 -10.31 15.64 8.90
C ASN A 14 -10.23 15.49 10.43
N GLN A 15 -11.35 15.35 11.13
CA GLN A 15 -11.37 15.11 12.59
C GLN A 15 -10.63 13.83 13.02
N LYS A 16 -10.67 12.76 12.21
CA LYS A 16 -9.95 11.51 12.51
C LYS A 16 -8.44 11.62 12.28
N PHE A 17 -8.03 12.44 11.30
CA PHE A 17 -6.61 12.60 10.95
C PHE A 17 -5.90 13.69 11.75
N VAL A 18 -6.61 14.73 12.19
CA VAL A 18 -6.04 15.83 13.01
C VAL A 18 -5.45 15.33 14.33
N PHE A 19 -5.94 14.20 14.87
CA PHE A 19 -5.42 13.63 16.10
C PHE A 19 -4.10 12.85 15.92
N ILE A 20 -3.75 12.44 14.69
CA ILE A 20 -2.59 11.59 14.45
C ILE A 20 -1.33 12.47 14.34
N PRO A 21 -0.37 12.39 15.27
CA PRO A 21 0.81 13.24 15.26
C PRO A 21 1.87 12.70 14.30
N HIS A 22 1.64 12.84 13.00
CA HIS A 22 2.52 12.30 11.95
C HIS A 22 3.97 12.80 12.07
N SER A 23 4.20 14.09 12.35
CA SER A 23 5.55 14.64 12.50
C SER A 23 6.32 13.99 13.65
N LYS A 24 5.67 13.80 14.81
CA LYS A 24 6.30 13.13 15.97
C LYS A 24 6.66 11.67 15.67
N LEU A 25 5.87 11.00 14.84
CA LEU A 25 6.17 9.63 14.43
C LEU A 25 7.43 9.61 13.55
N ILE A 26 7.52 10.51 12.56
CA ILE A 26 8.69 10.62 11.69
C ILE A 26 9.94 10.95 12.51
N GLU A 27 9.87 11.91 13.41
CA GLU A 27 10.99 12.29 14.30
C GLU A 27 11.49 11.10 15.14
N LYS A 28 10.58 10.29 15.70
CA LYS A 28 10.96 9.11 16.48
C LYS A 28 11.61 8.03 15.63
N ILE A 29 11.10 7.81 14.42
CA ILE A 29 11.68 6.86 13.46
C ILE A 29 13.08 7.34 13.06
N GLU A 30 13.25 8.64 12.80
CA GLU A 30 14.54 9.26 12.48
C GLU A 30 15.56 9.13 13.60
N TYR A 31 15.15 9.47 14.82
CA TYR A 31 15.96 9.31 16.00
C TYR A 31 16.48 7.86 16.15
N LYS A 32 15.59 6.87 16.04
CA LYS A 32 15.98 5.46 16.18
C LYS A 32 16.82 4.93 15.02
N ALA A 33 16.48 5.26 13.78
CA ALA A 33 17.26 4.84 12.62
C ALA A 33 18.69 5.41 12.66
N LYS A 34 18.86 6.63 13.15
CA LYS A 34 20.17 7.26 13.31
C LYS A 34 21.08 6.51 14.30
N GLU A 35 20.52 5.93 15.37
CA GLU A 35 21.27 5.05 16.29
C GLU A 35 21.90 3.85 15.57
N TYR A 36 21.29 3.38 14.48
CA TYR A 36 21.78 2.25 13.65
C TYR A 36 22.45 2.70 12.34
N GLY A 37 22.68 4.01 12.13
CA GLY A 37 23.27 4.53 10.90
C GLY A 37 22.38 4.44 9.65
N ILE A 38 21.07 4.23 9.82
CA ILE A 38 20.11 4.16 8.71
C ILE A 38 19.66 5.58 8.35
N LYS A 39 19.82 5.97 7.08
CA LYS A 39 19.37 7.26 6.56
C LYS A 39 17.88 7.22 6.22
N ILE A 40 17.11 8.17 6.75
CA ILE A 40 15.71 8.36 6.39
C ILE A 40 15.57 9.52 5.42
N VAL A 41 14.74 9.31 4.40
CA VAL A 41 14.39 10.32 3.40
C VAL A 41 12.87 10.49 3.47
N VAL A 42 12.42 11.69 3.83
CA VAL A 42 10.99 12.02 3.90
C VAL A 42 10.52 12.47 2.52
N ARG A 43 9.40 11.90 2.05
CA ARG A 43 8.84 12.19 0.74
C ARG A 43 7.35 12.37 0.70
N GLU A 44 6.93 13.04 -0.37
CA GLU A 44 5.60 13.56 -0.58
C GLU A 44 4.70 12.50 -1.24
N GLU A 45 3.57 12.18 -0.60
CA GLU A 45 2.70 11.06 -0.95
C GLU A 45 1.65 11.39 -2.02
N SER A 46 1.79 12.48 -2.79
CA SER A 46 0.81 12.79 -3.85
C SER A 46 0.64 11.65 -4.85
N TYR A 47 -0.63 11.28 -5.05
CA TYR A 47 -1.11 10.30 -6.03
C TYR A 47 -0.59 8.86 -5.87
N THR A 48 0.18 8.54 -4.83
CA THR A 48 0.75 7.20 -4.59
C THR A 48 -0.32 6.11 -4.36
N SER A 49 -1.50 6.49 -3.86
CA SER A 49 -2.62 5.56 -3.65
C SER A 49 -3.49 5.36 -4.90
N LYS A 50 -3.26 6.16 -5.95
CA LYS A 50 -4.04 6.13 -7.20
C LYS A 50 -3.23 5.53 -8.36
N ALA A 51 -1.96 5.89 -8.47
CA ALA A 51 -1.06 5.35 -9.48
C ALA A 51 -0.88 3.83 -9.30
N SER A 52 -0.80 3.12 -10.42
CA SER A 52 -0.45 1.70 -10.42
C SER A 52 1.05 1.55 -10.37
N ALA A 53 1.58 0.91 -9.32
CA ALA A 53 3.00 0.58 -9.23
C ALA A 53 3.40 -0.46 -10.28
N ILE A 54 2.49 -1.41 -10.57
CA ILE A 54 2.74 -2.53 -11.49
C ILE A 54 2.79 -2.06 -12.94
N ASP A 55 1.88 -1.15 -13.32
CA ASP A 55 1.81 -0.64 -14.70
C ASP A 55 2.79 0.51 -14.95
N LEU A 56 3.67 0.80 -13.98
CA LEU A 56 4.65 1.90 -14.01
C LEU A 56 4.02 3.26 -14.33
N ASP A 57 2.86 3.55 -13.75
CA ASP A 57 2.19 4.84 -13.97
C ASP A 57 3.09 6.00 -13.53
N LEU A 58 3.06 7.09 -14.30
CA LEU A 58 3.72 8.35 -13.92
C LEU A 58 3.09 8.91 -12.65
N ILE A 59 3.93 9.22 -11.66
CA ILE A 59 3.50 9.76 -10.38
C ILE A 59 3.95 11.22 -10.29
N PRO A 60 3.08 12.19 -10.64
CA PRO A 60 3.45 13.60 -10.60
C PRO A 60 3.57 14.10 -9.16
N ASN A 61 4.36 15.17 -8.97
CA ASN A 61 4.44 15.85 -7.70
C ASN A 61 3.26 16.81 -7.51
N PHE A 62 3.04 17.22 -6.27
CA PHE A 62 2.00 18.19 -5.96
C PHE A 62 2.27 19.53 -6.67
N GLY A 63 1.44 19.88 -7.65
CA GLY A 63 1.51 21.15 -8.40
C GLY A 63 1.89 21.01 -9.87
N ASP A 64 2.32 19.83 -10.32
CA ASP A 64 2.64 19.61 -11.72
C ASP A 64 1.39 19.66 -12.61
N LYS A 65 1.52 20.32 -13.77
CA LYS A 65 0.48 20.45 -14.81
C LYS A 65 0.41 19.24 -15.76
N THR A 66 0.95 18.10 -15.34
CA THR A 66 0.92 16.87 -16.12
C THR A 66 -0.47 16.24 -16.11
N GLU A 67 -0.86 15.61 -17.22
CA GLU A 67 -2.12 14.87 -17.30
C GLU A 67 -2.08 13.67 -16.34
N LYS A 68 -3.00 13.66 -15.38
CA LYS A 68 -3.11 12.63 -14.35
C LYS A 68 -3.96 11.47 -14.88
N LYS A 69 -3.35 10.60 -15.67
CA LYS A 69 -3.97 9.34 -16.11
C LYS A 69 -3.34 8.18 -15.33
N PHE A 70 -4.13 7.60 -14.44
CA PHE A 70 -3.76 6.39 -13.70
C PHE A 70 -4.47 5.20 -14.31
N SER A 71 -3.74 4.11 -14.48
CA SER A 71 -4.20 2.93 -15.19
C SER A 71 -4.94 1.95 -14.26
N GLY A 72 -4.58 1.94 -12.98
CA GLY A 72 -5.21 1.12 -11.95
C GLY A 72 -6.23 1.86 -11.07
N ARG A 73 -6.95 1.08 -10.26
CA ARG A 73 -7.96 1.60 -9.32
C ARG A 73 -8.00 0.83 -8.02
N ARG A 74 -8.22 1.55 -6.92
CA ARG A 74 -8.56 0.96 -5.63
C ARG A 74 -10.01 0.48 -5.63
N ILE A 75 -10.24 -0.80 -5.35
CA ILE A 75 -11.61 -1.36 -5.27
C ILE A 75 -12.19 -1.14 -3.88
N LYS A 76 -11.44 -1.53 -2.86
CA LYS A 76 -11.82 -1.42 -1.44
C LYS A 76 -10.59 -1.21 -0.57
N ARG A 77 -10.79 -0.99 0.73
CA ARG A 77 -9.68 -0.91 1.69
C ARG A 77 -8.87 -2.21 1.63
N GLY A 78 -7.55 -2.09 1.52
CA GLY A 78 -6.62 -3.22 1.41
C GLY A 78 -6.57 -3.88 0.02
N LEU A 79 -7.36 -3.47 -0.99
CA LEU A 79 -7.36 -4.10 -2.31
C LEU A 79 -7.28 -3.10 -3.47
N TYR A 80 -6.22 -3.21 -4.25
CA TYR A 80 -5.95 -2.43 -5.46
C TYR A 80 -5.95 -3.35 -6.69
N LYS A 81 -6.44 -2.84 -7.82
CA LYS A 81 -6.48 -3.55 -9.10
C LYS A 81 -5.71 -2.76 -10.16
N SER A 82 -4.70 -3.39 -10.76
CA SER A 82 -3.93 -2.85 -11.89
C SER A 82 -4.75 -2.84 -13.19
N LYS A 83 -4.22 -2.23 -14.25
CA LYS A 83 -4.83 -2.26 -15.59
C LYS A 83 -4.87 -3.67 -16.17
N SER A 84 -3.82 -4.46 -15.93
CA SER A 84 -3.76 -5.88 -16.32
C SER A 84 -4.76 -6.76 -15.55
N GLY A 85 -5.40 -6.21 -14.52
CA GLY A 85 -6.39 -6.90 -13.70
C GLY A 85 -5.82 -7.62 -12.48
N GLN A 86 -4.50 -7.54 -12.27
CA GLN A 86 -3.82 -8.08 -11.11
C GLN A 86 -4.27 -7.38 -9.83
N LEU A 87 -4.47 -8.18 -8.78
CA LEU A 87 -4.88 -7.71 -7.46
C LEU A 87 -3.66 -7.64 -6.55
N ILE A 88 -3.45 -6.48 -5.94
CA ILE A 88 -2.39 -6.23 -4.96
C ILE A 88 -2.96 -5.54 -3.74
N ASN A 89 -2.31 -5.69 -2.60
CA ASN A 89 -2.67 -4.91 -1.42
C ASN A 89 -2.49 -3.41 -1.70
N SER A 90 -3.48 -2.59 -1.33
CA SER A 90 -3.40 -1.12 -1.53
C SER A 90 -2.22 -0.48 -0.82
N ASP A 91 -1.86 -0.95 0.37
CA ASP A 91 -0.79 -0.38 1.18
C ASP A 91 0.57 -0.75 0.58
N VAL A 92 0.69 -1.97 0.02
CA VAL A 92 1.86 -2.39 -0.76
C VAL A 92 2.02 -1.53 -2.02
N ASN A 93 0.93 -1.31 -2.78
CA ASN A 93 0.97 -0.42 -3.94
C ASN A 93 1.39 1.01 -3.55
N GLY A 94 0.86 1.54 -2.45
CA GLY A 94 1.24 2.85 -1.92
C GLY A 94 2.71 2.93 -1.54
N GLY A 95 3.23 1.93 -0.81
CA GLY A 95 4.64 1.85 -0.42
C GLY A 95 5.58 1.75 -1.61
N LEU A 96 5.25 0.91 -2.60
CA LEU A 96 6.01 0.81 -3.85
C LEU A 96 6.07 2.16 -4.57
N ASN A 97 4.94 2.85 -4.67
CA ASN A 97 4.88 4.16 -5.32
C ASN A 97 5.68 5.25 -4.60
N ILE A 98 5.78 5.21 -3.26
CA ILE A 98 6.68 6.10 -2.51
C ILE A 98 8.14 5.80 -2.88
N LEU A 99 8.50 4.52 -2.93
CA LEU A 99 9.86 4.09 -3.27
C LEU A 99 10.23 4.46 -4.72
N ARG A 100 9.29 4.33 -5.66
CA ARG A 100 9.45 4.73 -7.07
C ARG A 100 9.80 6.19 -7.24
N LYS A 101 9.18 7.07 -6.45
CA LYS A 101 9.48 8.51 -6.50
C LYS A 101 10.93 8.83 -6.15
N GLU A 102 11.57 7.99 -5.33
CA GLU A 102 12.95 8.19 -4.87
C GLU A 102 13.98 7.48 -5.71
N ILE A 103 13.76 6.20 -5.97
CA ILE A 103 14.76 5.30 -6.54
C ILE A 103 14.55 5.10 -8.04
N GLY A 104 13.36 5.43 -8.55
CA GLY A 104 12.97 5.17 -9.95
C GLY A 104 12.25 3.83 -10.11
N ASP A 105 12.13 3.37 -11.35
CA ASP A 105 11.31 2.19 -11.70
C ASP A 105 12.10 0.88 -11.81
N ASP A 106 13.43 0.95 -11.83
CA ASP A 106 14.32 -0.17 -12.17
C ASP A 106 14.21 -1.37 -11.22
N PHE A 107 13.81 -1.16 -9.97
CA PHE A 107 13.70 -2.22 -8.97
C PHE A 107 12.38 -3.01 -9.05
N ILE A 108 11.36 -2.48 -9.73
CA ILE A 108 10.01 -3.03 -9.75
C ILE A 108 9.91 -4.44 -10.36
N PRO A 109 10.57 -4.73 -11.48
CA PRO A 109 10.55 -6.07 -12.06
C PRO A 109 11.00 -7.13 -11.05
N ASN A 110 11.98 -6.82 -10.19
CA ASN A 110 12.51 -7.74 -9.20
C ASN A 110 11.59 -7.87 -7.97
N VAL A 111 10.92 -6.78 -7.56
CA VAL A 111 10.01 -6.79 -6.40
C VAL A 111 8.67 -7.47 -6.71
N ILE A 112 8.20 -7.41 -7.96
CA ILE A 112 6.98 -8.11 -8.40
C ILE A 112 7.26 -9.61 -8.67
N ALA A 113 8.48 -9.95 -9.10
CA ALA A 113 8.89 -11.33 -9.36
C ALA A 113 8.92 -12.19 -8.09
N ASP A 114 9.15 -11.57 -6.94
CA ASP A 114 8.98 -12.22 -5.65
C ASP A 114 7.48 -12.33 -5.37
N LYS A 115 6.85 -13.38 -5.90
CA LYS A 115 5.53 -13.87 -5.48
C LYS A 115 5.66 -14.44 -4.08
N GLY A 116 6.08 -13.60 -3.13
CA GLY A 116 6.34 -13.92 -1.74
C GLY A 116 5.08 -14.51 -1.13
N CYS A 117 4.91 -15.81 -1.30
CA CYS A 117 4.03 -16.62 -0.51
C CYS A 117 4.73 -16.75 0.84
N VAL A 118 4.75 -15.66 1.61
CA VAL A 118 5.20 -15.70 3.00
C VAL A 118 4.22 -16.60 3.73
N ASN A 119 4.78 -17.62 4.39
CA ASN A 119 4.14 -18.69 5.13
C ASN A 119 2.67 -18.38 5.48
N HIS A 120 1.73 -18.98 4.75
CA HIS A 120 0.34 -18.99 5.21
C HIS A 120 0.34 -19.69 6.57
N PRO A 121 -0.20 -19.08 7.64
CA PRO A 121 -0.29 -19.74 8.92
C PRO A 121 -1.08 -21.04 8.74
N MET A 122 -0.44 -22.17 9.01
CA MET A 122 -1.13 -23.45 9.00
C MET A 122 -2.15 -23.45 10.13
N THR A 123 -3.42 -23.62 9.77
CA THR A 123 -4.46 -23.81 10.77
C THR A 123 -4.35 -25.24 11.27
N ILE A 124 -3.75 -25.43 12.44
CA ILE A 124 -3.72 -26.72 13.13
C ILE A 124 -5.05 -26.92 13.86
N ASN A 125 -5.76 -28.00 13.56
CA ASN A 125 -6.89 -28.42 14.39
C ASN A 125 -6.33 -29.32 15.51
N PRO A 126 -6.38 -28.93 16.78
CA PRO A 126 -5.81 -29.73 17.88
C PRO A 126 -6.41 -31.14 17.95
N LEU A 127 -7.69 -31.32 17.57
CA LEU A 127 -8.34 -32.63 17.48
C LEU A 127 -7.71 -33.51 16.38
N SER A 128 -7.28 -32.94 15.27
CA SER A 128 -6.60 -33.72 14.21
C SER A 128 -5.22 -34.23 14.64
N LEU A 129 -4.54 -33.49 15.53
CA LEU A 129 -3.23 -33.82 16.07
C LEU A 129 -3.30 -34.99 17.05
N GLU A 130 -4.33 -35.01 17.90
CA GLU A 130 -4.53 -36.01 18.95
C GLU A 130 -4.99 -37.37 18.38
N TYR A 131 -5.78 -37.35 17.30
CA TYR A 131 -6.31 -38.57 16.65
C TYR A 131 -5.53 -39.02 15.41
N GLY A 132 -4.38 -38.40 15.09
CA GLY A 132 -3.53 -38.79 13.96
C GLY A 132 -4.20 -38.66 12.58
N LEU A 133 -5.27 -37.89 12.48
CA LEU A 133 -5.98 -37.64 11.23
C LEU A 133 -5.18 -36.61 10.43
N ARG A 134 -4.57 -37.01 9.30
CA ARG A 134 -3.86 -36.08 8.42
C ARG A 134 -4.82 -34.92 8.08
N THR A 135 -4.41 -33.69 8.41
CA THR A 135 -5.10 -32.49 7.92
C THR A 135 -5.10 -32.57 6.41
N VAL A 136 -6.26 -32.80 5.82
CA VAL A 136 -6.44 -32.77 4.37
C VAL A 136 -5.96 -31.39 3.94
N GLU A 137 -4.86 -31.32 3.18
CA GLU A 137 -4.39 -30.07 2.61
C GLU A 137 -5.57 -29.49 1.83
N ALA A 138 -6.15 -28.42 2.35
CA ALA A 138 -7.25 -27.75 1.69
C ALA A 138 -6.72 -27.31 0.32
N PRO A 139 -7.30 -27.77 -0.80
CA PRO A 139 -6.80 -27.39 -2.11
C PRO A 139 -6.86 -25.87 -2.21
N ALA A 140 -5.74 -25.27 -2.60
CA ALA A 140 -5.64 -23.84 -2.82
C ALA A 140 -6.81 -23.41 -3.72
N VAL A 141 -7.72 -22.60 -3.17
CA VAL A 141 -8.80 -21.99 -3.94
C VAL A 141 -8.13 -21.08 -4.97
N ALA A 142 -8.02 -21.57 -6.19
CA ALA A 142 -7.59 -20.80 -7.34
C ALA A 142 -8.60 -19.66 -7.56
N ALA A 143 -8.10 -18.43 -7.54
CA ALA A 143 -8.82 -17.21 -7.88
C ALA A 143 -8.00 -16.43 -8.93
#